data_AF-A0A838MXY4-F1
#
_entry.id   AF-A0A838MXY4-F1
#
_cell.length_a   1.000
_cell.length_b   1.000
_cell.length_c   1.000
_cell.angle_alpha   90.00
_cell.angle_beta   90.00
_cell.angle_gamma   90.00
#
_symmetry.space_group_name_H-M   'P 1'
#
loop_
_entity.id
_entity.type
_entity.pdbx_description
1 polymer ?
#
loop_
_entity_poly.entity_id
_entity_poly.type
_entity_poly.pdbx_seq_one_letter_code
_entity_poly.pdbx_strand_id
1 'polypeptide(L)'
;MSTEVAEVIFDKVKALPAEQQTQVLEFVERLADDSQTEAIEANEGRPIWEVIAEISSQVPDEEWDQLPADGSLNHDHYLYGGPKKG
;
A
#
# COMPACT_ATOMS: atom_id res chain seq x y z
N MET A 1 -4.25 27.51 3.57
CA MET A 1 -5.23 27.07 2.55
C MET A 1 -5.91 25.76 2.95
N SER A 2 -5.22 24.66 3.30
CA SER A 2 -5.88 23.37 3.60
C SER A 2 -6.57 23.25 4.97
N THR A 3 -6.14 24.00 5.99
CA THR A 3 -6.75 23.95 7.33
C THR A 3 -8.13 24.60 7.39
N GLU A 4 -8.35 25.67 6.62
CA GLU A 4 -9.63 26.39 6.58
C GLU A 4 -10.76 25.53 5.98
N VAL A 5 -10.45 24.73 4.97
CA VAL A 5 -11.46 23.90 4.28
C VAL A 5 -11.94 22.76 5.19
N ALA A 6 -11.05 22.10 5.92
CA ALA A 6 -11.39 21.02 6.83
C ALA A 6 -12.28 21.50 7.99
N GLU A 7 -11.97 22.69 8.54
CA GLU A 7 -12.74 23.31 9.62
C GLU A 7 -14.15 23.68 9.17
N VAL A 8 -14.29 24.27 7.98
CA VAL A 8 -15.60 24.62 7.39
C VAL A 8 -16.44 23.37 7.10
N ILE A 9 -15.83 22.27 6.66
CA ILE A 9 -16.53 21.01 6.44
C ILE A 9 -17.06 20.47 7.76
N PHE A 10 -16.23 20.47 8.81
CA PHE A 10 -16.62 19.98 10.13
C PHE A 10 -17.83 20.74 10.70
N ASP A 11 -17.79 22.08 10.65
CA ASP A 11 -18.88 22.92 11.13
C ASP A 11 -20.18 22.69 10.36
N LYS A 12 -20.08 22.50 9.03
CA LYS A 12 -21.24 22.19 8.19
C LYS A 12 -21.83 20.82 8.51
N VAL A 13 -21.00 19.79 8.67
CA VAL A 13 -21.45 18.43 9.00
C VAL A 13 -22.14 18.40 10.36
N LYS A 14 -21.59 19.11 11.35
CA LYS A 14 -22.18 19.21 12.69
C LYS A 14 -23.55 19.89 12.70
N ALA A 15 -23.81 20.81 11.78
CA ALA A 15 -25.10 21.50 11.64
C ALA A 15 -26.18 20.66 10.94
N LEU A 16 -25.83 19.51 10.35
CA LEU A 16 -26.77 18.63 9.67
C LEU A 16 -27.54 17.71 10.64
N PRO A 17 -28.75 17.26 10.28
CA PRO A 17 -29.45 16.19 11.00
C PRO A 17 -28.66 14.88 11.01
N ALA A 18 -28.84 14.06 12.05
CA ALA A 18 -28.09 12.81 12.24
C ALA A 18 -28.13 11.88 11.01
N GLU A 19 -29.28 11.79 10.34
CA GLU A 19 -29.44 10.95 9.16
C GLU A 19 -28.61 11.42 7.96
N GLN A 20 -28.38 12.72 7.83
CA GLN A 20 -27.50 13.29 6.81
C GLN A 20 -26.03 13.19 7.21
N GLN A 21 -25.71 13.20 8.51
CA GLN A 21 -24.35 12.95 8.99
C GLN A 21 -23.89 11.53 8.62
N THR A 22 -24.77 10.53 8.76
CA THR A 22 -24.48 9.16 8.33
C THR A 22 -24.19 9.08 6.83
N GLN A 23 -24.97 9.78 5.99
CA GLN A 23 -24.73 9.81 4.55
C GLN A 23 -23.39 10.45 4.19
N VAL A 24 -22.96 11.49 4.92
CA VAL A 24 -21.65 12.10 4.71
C VAL A 24 -20.53 11.15 5.12
N LEU A 25 -20.71 10.41 6.23
CA LEU A 25 -19.75 9.41 6.66
C LEU A 25 -19.57 8.33 5.60
N GLU A 26 -20.67 7.73 5.12
CA GLU A 26 -20.65 6.73 4.04
C GLU A 26 -19.99 7.27 2.76
N PHE A 27 -20.24 8.53 2.42
CA PHE A 27 -19.63 9.17 1.26
C PHE A 27 -18.11 9.34 1.40
N VAL A 28 -17.63 9.73 2.58
CA VAL A 28 -16.20 9.89 2.86
C VAL A 28 -15.50 8.53 2.91
N GLU A 29 -16.12 7.53 3.53
CA GLU A 29 -15.63 6.15 3.53
C GLU A 29 -15.51 5.62 2.10
N ARG A 30 -16.53 5.81 1.26
CA ARG A 30 -16.46 5.45 -0.15
C ARG A 30 -15.36 6.19 -0.91
N LEU A 31 -15.14 7.48 -0.67
CA LEU A 31 -14.03 8.21 -1.32
C LEU A 31 -12.65 7.68 -0.86
N ALA A 32 -12.52 7.29 0.40
CA ALA A 32 -11.30 6.67 0.91
C ALA A 32 -11.09 5.26 0.30
N ASP A 33 -12.17 4.50 0.12
CA ASP A 33 -12.13 3.19 -0.54
C ASP A 33 -11.88 3.31 -2.05
N ASP A 34 -12.48 4.28 -2.75
CA ASP A 34 -12.26 4.55 -4.17
C ASP A 34 -10.77 4.91 -4.41
N SER A 35 -10.14 5.67 -3.50
CA SER A 35 -8.70 5.97 -3.60
C SER A 35 -7.79 4.75 -3.39
N GLN A 36 -8.22 3.78 -2.57
CA GLN A 36 -7.52 2.50 -2.41
C GLN A 36 -7.83 1.55 -3.58
N THR A 37 -9.03 1.65 -4.15
CA THR A 37 -9.49 0.87 -5.31
C THR A 37 -8.78 1.33 -6.57
N GLU A 38 -8.52 2.62 -6.79
CA GLU A 38 -7.69 3.09 -7.91
C GLU A 38 -6.24 2.57 -7.84
N ALA A 39 -5.67 2.40 -6.65
CA ALA A 39 -4.35 1.78 -6.47
C ALA A 39 -4.36 0.26 -6.72
N ILE A 40 -5.49 -0.41 -6.47
CA ILE A 40 -5.70 -1.83 -6.72
C ILE A 40 -6.06 -2.08 -8.20
N GLU A 41 -6.94 -1.28 -8.80
CA GLU A 41 -7.34 -1.34 -10.22
C GLU A 41 -6.18 -0.96 -11.17
N ALA A 42 -5.27 -0.06 -10.76
CA ALA A 42 -3.99 0.14 -11.48
C ALA A 42 -3.14 -1.14 -11.54
N ASN A 43 -3.35 -2.09 -10.60
CA ASN A 43 -2.73 -3.41 -10.57
C ASN A 43 -3.58 -4.53 -11.21
N GLU A 44 -4.89 -4.36 -11.39
CA GLU A 44 -5.78 -5.43 -11.90
C GLU A 44 -5.58 -5.78 -13.39
N GLY A 45 -4.78 -5.01 -14.12
CA GLY A 45 -4.45 -5.29 -15.53
C GLY A 45 -3.05 -5.84 -15.78
N ARG A 46 -2.16 -5.83 -14.79
CA ARG A 46 -0.72 -6.06 -14.99
C ARG A 46 -0.32 -7.40 -14.40
N PRO A 47 0.39 -8.26 -15.14
CA PRO A 47 0.86 -9.53 -14.59
C PRO A 47 1.86 -9.28 -13.45
N ILE A 48 1.85 -10.15 -12.43
CA ILE A 48 2.70 -10.05 -11.23
C ILE A 48 4.19 -9.79 -11.55
N TRP A 49 4.70 -10.31 -12.67
CA TRP A 49 6.10 -10.09 -13.06
C TRP A 49 6.40 -8.63 -13.43
N GLU A 50 5.43 -7.85 -13.93
CA GLU A 50 5.63 -6.43 -14.21
C GLU A 50 5.83 -5.64 -12.91
N VAL A 51 5.04 -5.97 -11.89
CA VAL A 51 5.15 -5.37 -10.55
C VAL A 51 6.50 -5.70 -9.94
N ILE A 52 6.93 -6.97 -10.04
CA ILE A 52 8.25 -7.40 -9.57
C ILE A 52 9.36 -6.66 -10.33
N ALA A 53 9.29 -6.57 -11.66
CA ALA A 53 10.29 -5.87 -12.46
C ALA A 53 10.40 -4.38 -12.11
N GLU A 54 9.26 -3.72 -11.88
CA GLU A 54 9.21 -2.32 -11.46
C GLU A 54 9.88 -2.10 -10.09
N ILE A 55 9.58 -2.96 -9.11
CA ILE A 55 10.22 -2.91 -7.78
C ILE A 55 11.72 -3.23 -7.90
N SER A 56 12.08 -4.28 -8.63
CA SER A 56 13.47 -4.70 -8.82
C SER A 56 14.33 -3.62 -9.48
N SER A 57 13.75 -2.82 -10.38
CA SER A 57 14.48 -1.72 -11.05
C SER A 57 14.90 -0.58 -10.11
N GLN A 58 14.32 -0.52 -8.91
CA GLN A 58 14.62 0.50 -7.90
C GLN A 58 15.74 0.06 -6.94
N VAL A 59 16.19 -1.20 -7.02
CA VAL A 59 17.20 -1.78 -6.15
C VAL A 59 18.58 -1.68 -6.82
N PRO A 60 19.61 -1.08 -6.18
CA PRO A 60 20.97 -1.01 -6.72
C PRO A 60 21.62 -2.39 -6.94
N ASP A 61 22.54 -2.47 -7.91
CA ASP A 61 23.26 -3.70 -8.27
C ASP A 61 24.02 -4.30 -7.08
N GLU A 62 24.57 -3.47 -6.19
CA GLU A 62 25.32 -3.91 -5.01
C GLU A 62 24.45 -4.67 -3.99
N GLU A 63 23.14 -4.41 -3.96
CA GLU A 63 22.19 -5.14 -3.11
C GLU A 63 21.85 -6.51 -3.71
N TRP A 64 21.83 -6.62 -5.04
CA TRP A 64 21.65 -7.90 -5.74
C TRP A 64 22.82 -8.85 -5.50
N ASP A 65 24.04 -8.32 -5.42
CA ASP A 65 25.26 -9.09 -5.14
C ASP A 65 25.28 -9.69 -3.72
N GLN A 66 24.51 -9.14 -2.79
CA GLN A 66 24.38 -9.66 -1.42
C GLN A 66 23.43 -10.84 -1.32
N LEU A 67 22.62 -11.11 -2.36
CA LEU A 67 21.62 -12.16 -2.32
C LEU A 67 22.26 -13.56 -2.40
N PRO A 68 21.66 -14.54 -1.71
CA PRO A 68 22.08 -15.93 -1.85
C PRO A 68 21.87 -16.48 -3.25
N ALA A 69 22.92 -17.06 -3.84
CA ALA A 69 22.84 -17.76 -5.13
C ALA A 69 21.92 -19.01 -5.11
N ASP A 70 21.65 -19.56 -3.93
CA ASP A 70 20.73 -20.67 -3.71
C ASP A 70 19.28 -20.24 -3.44
N GLY A 71 19.00 -18.93 -3.57
CA GLY A 71 17.70 -18.34 -3.34
C GLY A 71 17.19 -18.61 -1.93
N SER A 72 16.06 -19.30 -1.83
CA SER A 72 15.41 -19.60 -0.54
C SER A 72 15.80 -20.94 0.08
N LEU A 73 16.67 -21.74 -0.56
CA LEU A 73 17.03 -23.08 -0.09
C LEU A 73 17.59 -23.09 1.34
N ASN A 74 18.41 -22.09 1.65
CA ASN A 74 19.10 -21.93 2.93
C ASN A 74 18.53 -20.78 3.78
N HIS A 75 17.24 -20.48 3.64
CA HIS A 75 16.58 -19.41 4.38
C HIS A 75 16.81 -19.45 5.90
N ASP A 76 16.82 -20.64 6.52
CA ASP A 76 17.08 -20.79 7.96
C ASP A 76 18.51 -20.36 8.35
N HIS A 77 19.47 -20.55 7.45
CA HIS A 77 20.85 -20.11 7.64
C HIS A 77 20.96 -18.58 7.59
N TYR A 78 20.31 -17.95 6.60
CA TYR A 78 20.40 -16.50 6.40
C TYR A 78 19.60 -15.71 7.43
N LEU A 79 18.44 -16.20 7.87
CA LEU A 79 17.62 -15.50 8.86
C LEU A 79 17.97 -15.82 10.32
N TYR A 80 18.36 -17.06 10.61
CA TYR A 80 18.50 -17.54 11.99
C TYR A 80 19.90 -18.09 12.31
N GLY A 81 20.82 -18.10 11.36
CA GLY A 81 22.18 -18.64 11.56
C GLY A 81 22.24 -20.16 11.66
N GLY A 82 21.20 -20.88 11.20
CA GLY A 82 21.20 -22.35 11.14
C GLY A 82 22.25 -22.93 10.18
N PRO A 83 22.50 -24.25 10.20
CA PRO A 83 23.41 -24.88 9.24
C PRO A 83 22.83 -24.86 7.81
N LYS A 84 23.71 -24.78 6.79
CA LYS A 84 23.29 -24.91 5.38
C LYS A 84 22.85 -26.35 5.07
N LYS A 85 21.73 -26.46 4.35
CA LYS A 85 21.23 -27.67 3.69
C LYS A 85 22.03 -27.84 2.40
N GLY A 86 22.79 -28.93 2.32
CA GLY A 86 23.61 -29.33 1.18
C GLY A 86 22.94 -30.39 0.32
#